data_AF-A0A4Q4CPV3-F1
#
_entry.id   AF-A0A4Q4CPV3-F1
#
_cell.length_a   1.000
_cell.length_b   1.000
_cell.length_c   1.000
_cell.angle_alpha   90.00
_cell.angle_beta   90.00
_cell.angle_gamma   90.00
#
_symmetry.space_group_name_H-M   'P 1'
#
loop_
_entity.id
_entity.type
_entity.pdbx_description
1 polymer ?
#
loop_
_entity_poly.entity_id
_entity_poly.type
_entity_poly.pdbx_seq_one_letter_code
_entity_poly.pdbx_strand_id
1 'polypeptide(L)' 'HFDHMHRFLPALVLRQGGQVVSEPVNHRPRTRGASNYGTLDRLAVSLFDLMGVAWLQRRGSRPVLEE' A
#
# COMPACT_ATOMS: atom_id res chain seq x y z
N HIS A 1 -19.96 0.72 0.19
CA HIS A 1 -19.22 0.39 1.42
C HIS A 1 -17.78 0.14 1.00
N PHE A 2 -16.85 1.03 1.34
CA PHE A 2 -15.46 0.96 0.90
C PHE A 2 -14.60 0.35 2.02
N ASP A 3 -14.65 -0.97 2.14
CA ASP A 3 -13.78 -1.67 3.08
C ASP A 3 -12.33 -1.59 2.62
N HIS A 4 -11.41 -1.36 3.57
CA HIS A 4 -9.96 -1.34 3.38
C HIS A 4 -9.32 -0.15 2.67
N MET A 5 -10.05 0.92 2.30
CA MET A 5 -9.44 2.15 1.79
C MET A 5 -8.38 2.75 2.73
N HIS A 6 -8.52 2.53 4.05
CA HIS A 6 -7.57 2.99 5.05
C HIS A 6 -6.15 2.45 4.86
N ARG A 7 -5.98 1.27 4.21
CA ARG A 7 -4.64 0.71 3.92
C ARG A 7 -3.84 1.57 2.96
N PHE A 8 -4.52 2.38 2.15
CA PHE A 8 -3.90 3.28 1.20
C PHE A 8 -3.66 4.67 1.77
N LEU A 9 -4.08 4.98 3.00
CA LEU A 9 -3.84 6.29 3.62
C LEU A 9 -2.36 6.68 3.61
N PRO A 10 -1.40 5.81 3.97
CA PRO A 10 0.02 6.17 3.90
C PRO A 10 0.44 6.56 2.49
N ALA A 11 0.01 5.80 1.47
CA ALA A 11 0.32 6.08 0.08
C ALA A 11 -0.35 7.38 -0.42
N LEU A 12 -1.58 7.66 -0.01
CA LEU A 12 -2.31 8.88 -0.35
C LEU A 12 -1.70 10.12 0.32
N VAL A 13 -1.27 10.00 1.58
CA VAL A 13 -0.55 11.05 2.31
C VAL A 13 0.77 11.38 1.62
N LEU A 14 1.56 10.36 1.26
CA LEU A 14 2.80 10.55 0.49
C LEU A 14 2.53 11.21 -0.87
N ARG A 15 1.48 10.78 -1.59
CA ARG A 15 1.09 11.37 -2.88
C ARG A 15 0.71 12.86 -2.76
N GLN A 16 0.11 13.27 -1.64
CA GLN A 16 -0.27 14.66 -1.37
C GLN A 16 0.92 15.51 -0.85
N GLY A 17 2.11 14.91 -0.71
CA GLY A 17 3.32 15.60 -0.21
C GLY A 17 3.47 15.59 1.31
N GLY A 18 2.67 14.80 2.03
CA GLY A 18 2.80 14.60 3.47
C GLY A 18 3.92 13.62 3.83
N GLN A 19 4.22 13.50 5.14
CA GLN A 19 5.21 12.57 5.66
C GLN A 19 4.53 11.37 6.35
N VAL A 20 5.17 10.21 6.22
CA VAL A 20 4.77 8.97 6.91
C VAL A 20 5.99 8.44 7.66
N VAL A 21 5.88 8.28 8.98
CA VAL A 21 6.97 7.81 9.85
C VAL A 21 6.55 6.49 10.49
N SER A 22 7.47 5.52 10.54
CA SER A 22 7.26 4.27 11.28
C SER A 22 7.89 4.36 12.65
N GLU A 23 7.08 4.17 13.69
CA GLU A 23 7.55 4.14 15.08
C GLU A 23 7.66 2.68 15.57
N PRO A 24 8.76 2.29 16.22
CA PRO A 24 8.91 0.95 16.75
C PRO A 24 7.93 0.73 17.91
N VAL A 25 7.16 -0.36 17.83
CA VAL A 25 6.24 -0.76 18.90
C VAL A 25 6.61 -2.14 19.43
N ASN A 26 6.38 -2.35 20.73
CA ASN A 26 6.64 -3.63 21.37
C ASN A 26 5.78 -4.73 20.75
N HIS A 27 6.44 -5.70 20.11
CA HIS A 27 5.80 -6.89 19.56
C HIS A 27 5.89 -8.05 20.55
N ARG A 28 4.77 -8.74 20.79
CA ARG A 28 4.73 -10.00 21.54
C ARG A 28 4.53 -11.16 20.57
N PRO A 29 5.51 -12.07 20.40
CA PRO A 29 5.38 -13.17 19.46
C PRO A 29 4.28 -14.14 19.92
N ARG A 30 3.51 -14.68 18.97
CA ARG A 30 2.56 -15.75 19.25
C ARG A 30 3.32 -17.02 19.62
N THR A 31 2.95 -17.63 20.74
CA THR A 31 3.60 -18.85 21.26
C THR A 31 2.87 -20.13 20.86
N ARG A 32 1.63 -20.04 20.37
CA ARG A 32 0.78 -21.18 19.96
C ARG A 32 -0.08 -20.81 18.76
N GLY A 33 -0.48 -21.83 17.99
CA GLY A 33 -1.31 -21.70 16.80
C GLY A 33 -0.50 -21.52 15.50
N ALA A 34 -1.13 -21.82 14.36
CA ALA A 34 -0.58 -21.56 13.04
C ALA A 34 -1.04 -20.19 12.53
N SER A 35 -0.17 -19.48 11.81
CA SER A 35 -0.57 -18.25 11.12
C SER A 35 -1.51 -18.61 9.97
N ASN A 36 -2.75 -18.09 10.00
CA ASN A 36 -3.67 -18.16 8.85
C ASN A 36 -3.28 -17.17 7.73
N TYR A 37 -2.12 -16.51 7.84
CA TYR A 37 -1.63 -15.56 6.87
C TYR A 37 -0.40 -16.14 6.16
N GLY A 38 -0.56 -16.50 4.89
CA GLY A 38 0.53 -16.88 4.00
C GLY A 38 1.33 -15.66 3.56
N THR A 39 2.63 -15.66 3.81
CA THR A 39 3.54 -14.56 3.45
C THR A 39 3.68 -14.46 1.93
N LEU A 40 3.76 -15.60 1.24
CA LEU A 40 3.97 -15.67 -0.21
C LEU A 40 2.73 -15.28 -1.01
N ASP A 41 1.54 -15.76 -0.61
CA ASP A 41 0.28 -15.40 -1.27
C ASP A 41 0.01 -13.89 -1.22
N ARG A 42 0.31 -13.27 -0.07
CA ARG A 42 0.16 -11.81 0.11
C ARG A 42 1.19 -11.01 -0.67
N LEU A 43 2.43 -11.51 -0.77
CA LEU A 43 3.48 -10.85 -1.53
C LEU A 43 3.18 -10.86 -3.02
N ALA A 44 2.70 -11.99 -3.55
CA ALA A 44 2.32 -12.11 -4.95
C ALA A 44 1.19 -11.13 -5.33
N VAL A 45 0.11 -11.07 -4.54
CA VAL A 45 -1.01 -10.14 -4.78
C VAL A 45 -0.53 -8.69 -4.73
N SER A 46 0.29 -8.32 -3.73
CA SER A 46 0.80 -6.96 -3.59
C SER A 46 1.69 -6.56 -4.77
N LEU A 47 2.48 -7.49 -5.32
CA LEU A 47 3.33 -7.23 -6.48
C LEU A 47 2.51 -6.94 -7.74
N PHE A 48 1.45 -7.72 -8.00
CA PHE A 48 0.56 -7.48 -9.13
C PHE A 48 -0.19 -6.15 -9.02
N ASP A 49 -0.66 -5.79 -7.82
CA ASP A 49 -1.31 -4.49 -7.59
C ASP A 49 -0.35 -3.32 -7.88
N LEU A 50 0.91 -3.42 -7.46
CA LEU A 50 1.94 -2.40 -7.75
C LEU A 50 2.19 -2.26 -9.26
N MET A 51 2.24 -3.36 -10.01
CA MET A 51 2.34 -3.33 -11.47
C MET A 51 1.13 -2.64 -12.11
N GLY A 52 -0.08 -2.92 -11.62
CA GLY A 52 -1.32 -2.26 -12.07
C GLY A 52 -1.32 -0.76 -11.81
N VAL A 53 -0.88 -0.33 -10.63
CA VAL A 53 -0.75 1.09 -10.28
C VAL A 53 0.33 1.78 -11.12
N ALA A 54 1.48 1.13 -11.36
CA ALA A 54 2.52 1.67 -12.23
C ALA A 54 2.02 1.84 -13.68
N TRP A 55 1.25 0.88 -14.18
CA TRP A 55 0.61 0.97 -15.49
C TRP A 55 -0.42 2.11 -15.57
N LEU A 56 -1.26 2.27 -14.54
CA LEU A 56 -2.21 3.39 -14.45
C LEU A 56 -1.49 4.75 -14.41
N GLN A 57 -0.42 4.86 -13.62
CA GLN A 57 0.40 6.08 -13.57
C GLN A 57 1.04 6.39 -14.93
N ARG A 58 1.50 5.37 -15.66
CA ARG A 58 2.11 5.53 -16.98
C ARG A 58 1.09 5.88 -18.07
N ARG A 59 -0.16 5.41 -17.95
CA ARG A 59 -1.26 5.76 -18.86
C ARG A 59 -1.88 7.12 -18.52
N GLY A 60 -1.82 7.53 -17.26
CA GLY A 60 -2.33 8.82 -16.82
C GLY A 60 -1.56 9.97 -17.47
N SER A 61 -2.04 10.45 -18.63
CA SER A 61 -1.62 11.75 -19.16
C SER A 61 -1.96 12.81 -18.12
N ARG A 62 -0.94 13.43 -17.53
CA ARG A 62 -1.10 14.69 -16.81
C ARG A 62 -1.17 15.76 -17.91
N PRO A 63 -2.35 16.34 -18.21
CA PRO A 63 -2.38 17.45 -19.14
C PRO A 63 -1.48 18.55 -18.56
N VAL A 64 -0.47 18.94 -19.34
CA VAL A 64 0.31 20.13 -19.03
C VAL A 64 -0.64 21.29 -19.27
N LEU A 65 -1.04 21.97 -18.21
CA LEU A 65 -1.73 23.25 -18.34
C LEU A 65 -0.65 24.25 -18.76
N GLU A 66 -0.69 24.68 -20.01
CA GLU A 66 0.01 25.90 -20.44
C GLU A 66 -0.66 27.08 -19.72
N GLU A 67 0.13 27.80 -18.91
CA GLU A 67 -0.22 29.14 -18.41
C GLU A 67 0.13 30.21 -19.45
#